data_AF-A0A0M0BR36-F1
#
_entry.id   AF-A0A0M0BR36-F1
#
_cell.length_a   1.000
_cell.length_b   1.000
_cell.length_c   1.000
_cell.angle_alpha   90.00
_cell.angle_beta   90.00
_cell.angle_gamma   90.00
#
_symmetry.space_group_name_H-M   'P 1'
#
loop_
_entity.id
_entity.type
_entity.pdbx_description
1 polymer ?
#
loop_
_entity_poly.entity_id
_entity_poly.type
_entity_poly.pdbx_seq_one_letter_code
_entity_poly.pdbx_strand_id
1 'polypeptide(L)'
;MLMDRERTLVDLALVNAKIHTTQGLVKAGIAIDDGKIWGVTKDDRLPKASQTVDLHGNLVLPGLIDVHTHLRGLRLAYKEDFYSGTCAALAGGFTTVLDMPNTLPLTNSAPRLREKMALVQHECVANVGFFACLPTTTEAFHALKDGGVVGFKVFLHHPLTALDVDDDAVLRRVLTVVKDLDLLLAIHAEDRGILDGLEAKFRAETDTSPRVHSKTHPPRAETRAVQRVLGLIHGINPRLHFC
;
A
#
# COMPACT_ATOMS: atom_id res chain seq x y z
N MET A 1 27.32 2.32 7.99
CA MET A 1 27.84 1.00 8.41
C MET A 1 28.65 0.46 7.25
N LEU A 2 29.98 0.47 7.36
CA LEU A 2 30.88 -0.01 6.31
C LEU A 2 30.75 -1.53 6.25
N MET A 3 30.13 -2.05 5.18
CA MET A 3 30.11 -3.49 4.93
C MET A 3 31.53 -3.98 4.67
N ASP A 4 31.82 -5.14 5.23
CA ASP A 4 33.11 -5.82 5.23
C ASP A 4 33.68 -5.95 3.82
N ARG A 5 34.81 -5.28 3.56
CA ARG A 5 35.45 -5.21 2.23
C ARG A 5 36.21 -6.49 1.86
N GLU A 6 36.13 -7.54 2.67
CA GLU A 6 36.85 -8.79 2.45
C GLU A 6 36.10 -9.82 1.57
N ARG A 7 34.81 -9.62 1.28
CA ARG A 7 34.10 -10.51 0.33
C ARG A 7 34.52 -10.21 -1.12
N THR A 8 35.17 -11.19 -1.74
CA THR A 8 35.69 -11.12 -3.11
C THR A 8 34.74 -11.67 -4.17
N LEU A 9 33.64 -12.32 -3.76
CA LEU A 9 32.61 -12.88 -4.63
C LEU A 9 31.22 -12.46 -4.12
N VAL A 10 30.42 -11.84 -4.99
CA VAL A 10 29.01 -11.50 -4.74
C VAL A 10 28.08 -12.47 -5.48
N ASP A 11 26.80 -12.46 -5.15
CA ASP A 11 25.80 -13.32 -5.81
C ASP A 11 25.57 -12.94 -7.28
N LEU A 12 25.30 -11.66 -7.56
CA LEU A 12 24.88 -11.18 -8.87
C LEU A 12 25.54 -9.85 -9.24
N ALA A 13 26.04 -9.76 -10.48
CA ALA A 13 26.46 -8.53 -11.12
C ALA A 13 25.54 -8.19 -12.30
N LEU A 14 24.98 -6.99 -12.30
CA LEU A 14 24.28 -6.40 -13.43
C LEU A 14 25.23 -5.45 -14.15
N VAL A 15 25.59 -5.71 -15.39
CA VAL A 15 26.57 -4.91 -16.16
C VAL A 15 25.91 -4.12 -17.28
N ASN A 16 26.62 -3.09 -17.77
CA ASN A 16 26.19 -2.27 -18.88
C ASN A 16 24.80 -1.65 -18.67
N ALA A 17 24.53 -1.14 -17.46
CA ALA A 17 23.29 -0.45 -17.14
C ALA A 17 23.42 1.06 -17.30
N LYS A 18 22.27 1.73 -17.48
CA LYS A 18 22.11 3.16 -17.24
C LYS A 18 21.39 3.35 -15.92
N ILE A 19 21.96 4.13 -15.01
CA ILE A 19 21.43 4.34 -13.66
C ILE A 19 21.22 5.84 -13.44
N HIS A 20 20.07 6.21 -12.90
CA HIS A 20 19.80 7.60 -12.54
C HIS A 20 20.47 7.97 -11.21
N THR A 21 21.24 9.05 -11.22
CA THR A 21 21.92 9.61 -10.05
C THR A 21 21.57 11.08 -9.91
N THR A 22 22.05 11.73 -8.85
CA THR A 22 21.93 13.19 -8.69
C THR A 22 22.64 13.98 -9.79
N GLN A 23 23.54 13.35 -10.55
CA GLN A 23 24.26 13.94 -11.69
C GLN A 23 23.63 13.58 -13.05
N GLY A 24 22.46 12.91 -13.04
CA GLY A 24 21.78 12.41 -14.25
C GLY A 24 22.05 10.93 -14.51
N LEU A 25 21.81 10.50 -15.75
CA LEU A 25 21.98 9.11 -16.19
C LEU A 25 23.45 8.79 -16.42
N VAL A 26 23.98 7.80 -15.69
CA VAL A 26 25.36 7.33 -15.82
C VAL A 26 25.40 5.87 -16.26
N LYS A 27 26.42 5.49 -17.03
CA LYS A 27 26.73 4.08 -17.28
C LYS A 27 27.45 3.48 -16.08
N ALA A 28 26.90 2.43 -15.52
CA ALA A 28 27.42 1.76 -14.34
C ALA A 28 26.87 0.33 -14.26
N GLY A 29 27.47 -0.48 -13.40
CA GLY A 29 26.99 -1.78 -13.01
C GLY A 29 26.61 -1.83 -11.53
N ILE A 30 25.84 -2.85 -11.17
CA ILE A 30 25.29 -3.06 -9.83
C ILE A 30 25.72 -4.44 -9.34
N ALA A 31 26.35 -4.48 -8.16
CA ALA A 31 26.63 -5.72 -7.44
C ALA A 31 25.55 -5.94 -6.38
N ILE A 32 25.04 -7.17 -6.30
CA ILE A 32 24.01 -7.61 -5.36
C ILE A 32 24.55 -8.82 -4.59
N ASP A 33 24.42 -8.77 -3.26
CA ASP A 33 24.83 -9.83 -2.33
C ASP A 33 23.77 -9.96 -1.23
N ASP A 34 23.34 -11.18 -0.92
CA ASP A 34 22.33 -11.48 0.10
C ASP A 34 21.05 -10.63 -0.06
N GLY A 35 20.57 -10.52 -1.31
CA GLY A 35 19.37 -9.75 -1.66
C GLY A 35 19.51 -8.23 -1.51
N LYS A 36 20.71 -7.71 -1.24
CA LYS A 36 20.97 -6.28 -1.04
C LYS A 36 21.92 -5.75 -2.11
N ILE A 37 21.74 -4.48 -2.48
CA ILE A 37 22.70 -3.78 -3.33
C ILE A 37 24.00 -3.60 -2.52
N TRP A 38 25.03 -4.34 -2.90
CA TRP A 38 26.36 -4.24 -2.31
C TRP A 38 27.06 -2.96 -2.75
N GLY A 39 26.92 -2.60 -4.04
CA GLY A 39 27.51 -1.39 -4.58
C GLY A 39 27.11 -1.08 -6.01
N VAL A 40 27.24 0.19 -6.37
CA VAL A 40 27.08 0.70 -7.73
C VAL A 40 28.40 1.32 -8.15
N THR A 41 28.99 0.82 -9.23
CA THR A 41 30.32 1.24 -9.69
C THR A 41 30.43 1.08 -11.21
N LYS A 42 31.56 1.46 -11.79
CA LYS A 42 31.84 1.16 -13.20
C LYS A 42 31.99 -0.35 -13.40
N ASP A 43 31.62 -0.87 -14.56
CA ASP A 43 31.65 -2.31 -14.86
C ASP A 43 33.03 -2.95 -14.62
N ASP A 44 34.10 -2.23 -14.95
CA ASP A 44 35.50 -2.65 -14.76
C ASP A 44 35.96 -2.70 -13.29
N ARG A 45 35.13 -2.21 -12.37
CA ARG A 45 35.37 -2.17 -10.92
C ARG A 45 34.39 -3.03 -10.12
N LEU A 46 33.52 -3.78 -10.79
CA LEU A 46 32.64 -4.72 -10.09
C LEU A 46 33.46 -5.85 -9.46
N PRO A 47 33.07 -6.34 -8.27
CA PRO A 47 33.63 -7.57 -7.72
C PRO A 47 33.30 -8.75 -8.65
N LYS A 48 33.99 -9.88 -8.46
CA LYS A 48 33.58 -11.12 -9.11
C LYS A 48 32.17 -11.49 -8.63
N ALA A 49 31.36 -12.05 -9.51
CA ALA A 49 30.02 -12.49 -9.17
C ALA A 49 29.79 -13.96 -9.58
N SER A 50 28.93 -14.65 -8.85
CA SER A 50 28.49 -16.02 -9.19
C SER A 50 27.66 -16.02 -10.48
N GLN A 51 26.89 -14.95 -10.69
CA GLN A 51 26.12 -14.72 -11.91
C GLN A 51 26.35 -13.30 -12.43
N THR A 52 26.49 -13.16 -13.75
CA THR A 52 26.56 -11.85 -14.42
C THR A 52 25.45 -11.76 -15.46
N VAL A 53 24.74 -10.64 -15.48
CA VAL A 53 23.68 -10.33 -16.44
C VAL A 53 24.02 -9.02 -17.16
N ASP A 54 24.13 -9.05 -18.48
CA ASP A 54 24.27 -7.86 -19.31
C ASP A 54 22.90 -7.21 -19.55
N LEU A 55 22.77 -5.94 -19.17
CA LEU A 55 21.53 -5.18 -19.33
C LEU A 55 21.48 -4.38 -20.64
N HIS A 56 22.46 -4.55 -21.53
CA HIS A 56 22.48 -4.02 -22.90
C HIS A 56 22.26 -2.51 -23.02
N GLY A 57 22.70 -1.74 -22.01
CA GLY A 57 22.52 -0.29 -21.96
C GLY A 57 21.11 0.15 -21.57
N ASN A 58 20.28 -0.76 -21.05
CA ASN A 58 18.94 -0.46 -20.55
C ASN A 58 19.00 0.37 -19.27
N LEU A 59 17.90 1.08 -19.01
CA LEU A 59 17.70 1.84 -17.79
C LEU A 59 17.37 0.88 -16.64
N VAL A 60 18.06 1.05 -15.51
CA VAL A 60 17.73 0.38 -14.25
C VAL A 60 17.03 1.38 -13.34
N LEU A 61 15.83 1.00 -12.91
CA LEU A 61 15.03 1.75 -11.94
C LEU A 61 14.87 0.92 -10.66
N PRO A 62 14.71 1.56 -9.50
CA PRO A 62 14.16 0.87 -8.34
C PRO A 62 12.84 0.20 -8.72
N GLY A 63 12.60 -0.99 -8.18
CA GLY A 63 11.31 -1.65 -8.35
C GLY A 63 10.18 -0.75 -7.84
N LEU A 64 9.09 -0.67 -8.60
CA LEU A 64 7.97 0.19 -8.26
C LEU A 64 7.25 -0.32 -7.00
N ILE A 65 6.60 0.61 -6.30
CA ILE A 65 5.79 0.32 -5.12
C ILE A 65 4.35 0.73 -5.44
N ASP A 66 3.43 -0.22 -5.44
CA ASP A 66 2.00 0.05 -5.53
C ASP A 66 1.44 0.22 -4.13
N VAL A 67 0.99 1.43 -3.80
CA VAL A 67 0.54 1.78 -2.45
C VAL A 67 -0.93 1.45 -2.18
N HIS A 68 -1.66 0.95 -3.19
CA HIS A 68 -3.08 0.65 -3.05
C HIS A 68 -3.49 -0.54 -3.92
N THR A 69 -3.30 -1.74 -3.39
CA THR A 69 -3.79 -2.97 -4.02
C THR A 69 -4.91 -3.62 -3.21
N HIS A 70 -5.68 -4.48 -3.87
CA HIS A 70 -6.68 -5.30 -3.22
C HIS A 70 -6.40 -6.76 -3.56
N LEU A 71 -5.39 -7.37 -2.91
CA LEU A 71 -5.09 -8.79 -3.09
C LEU A 71 -6.23 -9.61 -2.48
N ARG A 72 -7.14 -10.09 -3.34
CA ARG A 72 -8.41 -10.67 -2.91
C ARG A 72 -8.27 -12.10 -2.41
N GLY A 73 -7.24 -12.47 -1.67
CA GLY A 73 -7.13 -13.81 -1.06
C GLY A 73 -8.26 -14.15 -0.08
N LEU A 74 -8.10 -15.27 0.66
CA LEU A 74 -9.14 -15.80 1.57
C LEU A 74 -10.43 -16.14 0.80
N ARG A 75 -11.61 -15.74 1.29
CA ARG A 75 -12.90 -16.06 0.66
C ARG A 75 -13.18 -15.26 -0.61
N LEU A 76 -12.29 -14.36 -1.02
CA LEU A 76 -12.46 -13.55 -2.23
C LEU A 76 -11.54 -13.98 -3.38
N ALA A 77 -10.79 -15.09 -3.22
CA ALA A 77 -9.70 -15.49 -4.12
C ALA A 77 -10.15 -15.73 -5.56
N TYR A 78 -11.44 -15.99 -5.76
CA TYR A 78 -12.07 -16.10 -7.08
C TYR A 78 -11.99 -14.81 -7.92
N LYS A 79 -11.69 -13.65 -7.32
CA LYS A 79 -11.47 -12.37 -8.03
C LYS A 79 -10.01 -12.22 -8.47
N GLU A 80 -9.10 -12.46 -7.54
CA GLU A 80 -7.63 -12.41 -7.68
C GLU A 80 -7.03 -12.96 -6.38
N ASP A 81 -6.16 -13.96 -6.44
CA ASP A 81 -5.48 -14.47 -5.25
C ASP A 81 -4.13 -13.76 -5.01
N PHE A 82 -3.48 -14.08 -3.89
CA PHE A 82 -2.20 -13.47 -3.52
C PHE A 82 -1.08 -13.75 -4.55
N TYR A 83 -1.06 -14.94 -5.13
CA TYR A 83 -0.06 -15.36 -6.12
C TYR A 83 -0.25 -14.65 -7.45
N SER A 84 -1.46 -14.70 -8.02
CA SER A 84 -1.79 -14.08 -9.30
C SER A 84 -1.63 -12.56 -9.26
N GLY A 85 -2.09 -11.91 -8.19
CA GLY A 85 -1.91 -10.46 -8.01
C GLY A 85 -0.44 -10.05 -7.91
N THR A 86 0.39 -10.79 -7.17
CA THR A 86 1.83 -10.47 -7.08
C THR A 86 2.62 -10.84 -8.33
N CYS A 87 2.22 -11.88 -9.08
CA CYS A 87 2.74 -12.15 -10.42
C CYS A 87 2.47 -10.98 -11.37
N ALA A 88 1.23 -10.46 -11.37
CA ALA A 88 0.87 -9.32 -12.19
C ALA A 88 1.66 -8.06 -11.81
N ALA A 89 1.85 -7.81 -10.51
CA ALA A 89 2.68 -6.71 -10.02
C ALA A 89 4.12 -6.80 -10.56
N LEU A 90 4.78 -7.95 -10.39
CA LEU A 90 6.16 -8.14 -10.88
C LEU A 90 6.27 -8.01 -12.39
N ALA A 91 5.32 -8.55 -13.15
CA ALA A 91 5.29 -8.42 -14.61
C ALA A 91 5.20 -6.95 -15.06
N GLY A 92 4.56 -6.10 -14.25
CA GLY A 92 4.49 -4.65 -14.44
C GLY A 92 5.66 -3.85 -13.86
N GLY A 93 6.66 -4.50 -13.24
CA GLY A 93 7.80 -3.85 -12.59
C GLY A 93 7.55 -3.39 -11.15
N PHE A 94 6.41 -3.76 -10.55
CA PHE A 94 6.11 -3.53 -9.14
C PHE A 94 6.66 -4.65 -8.28
N THR A 95 7.63 -4.33 -7.44
CA THR A 95 8.31 -5.30 -6.56
C THR A 95 7.73 -5.30 -5.16
N THR A 96 6.92 -4.29 -4.83
CA THR A 96 6.24 -4.15 -3.54
C THR A 96 4.81 -3.67 -3.76
N VAL A 97 3.86 -4.28 -3.05
CA VAL A 97 2.45 -3.88 -3.07
C VAL A 97 1.92 -3.69 -1.64
N LEU A 98 1.03 -2.72 -1.42
CA LEU A 98 0.40 -2.47 -0.13
C LEU A 98 -1.08 -2.85 -0.20
N ASP A 99 -1.43 -3.94 0.47
CA ASP A 99 -2.74 -4.54 0.42
C ASP A 99 -3.74 -3.87 1.39
N MET A 100 -4.94 -3.62 0.87
CA MET A 100 -6.04 -2.99 1.57
C MET A 100 -6.86 -4.01 2.39
N PRO A 101 -7.42 -3.61 3.55
CA PRO A 101 -7.92 -4.54 4.56
C PRO A 101 -9.30 -5.13 4.30
N ASN A 102 -9.91 -4.86 3.15
CA ASN A 102 -11.29 -5.22 2.82
C ASN A 102 -11.44 -6.62 2.20
N THR A 103 -10.66 -7.59 2.68
CA THR A 103 -10.83 -9.01 2.40
C THR A 103 -11.98 -9.61 3.22
N LEU A 104 -12.33 -10.88 2.98
CA LEU A 104 -13.28 -11.62 3.82
C LEU A 104 -12.61 -12.85 4.43
N PRO A 105 -12.35 -12.87 5.76
CA PRO A 105 -12.58 -11.81 6.75
C PRO A 105 -11.73 -10.54 6.57
N LEU A 106 -12.18 -9.43 7.18
CA LEU A 106 -11.47 -8.15 7.19
C LEU A 106 -10.16 -8.25 7.98
N THR A 107 -9.16 -7.47 7.58
CA THR A 107 -7.93 -7.28 8.37
C THR A 107 -8.17 -6.13 9.35
N ASN A 108 -8.69 -6.43 10.55
CA ASN A 108 -9.09 -5.42 11.55
C ASN A 108 -8.61 -5.71 12.98
N SER A 109 -7.73 -6.69 13.16
CA SER A 109 -7.15 -7.05 14.45
C SER A 109 -5.80 -7.76 14.25
N ALA A 110 -4.94 -7.75 15.27
CA ALA A 110 -3.63 -8.39 15.19
C ALA A 110 -3.68 -9.89 14.85
N PRO A 111 -4.63 -10.70 15.37
CA PRO A 111 -4.77 -12.08 14.94
C PRO A 111 -5.11 -12.23 13.45
N ARG A 112 -6.01 -11.40 12.92
CA ARG A 112 -6.38 -11.41 11.49
C ARG A 112 -5.23 -10.99 10.59
N LEU A 113 -4.46 -9.99 11.02
CA LEU A 113 -3.24 -9.59 10.33
C LEU A 113 -2.23 -10.75 10.27
N ARG A 114 -1.95 -11.41 11.40
CA ARG A 114 -1.02 -12.55 11.44
C ARG A 114 -1.47 -13.72 10.57
N GLU A 115 -2.75 -14.06 10.60
CA GLU A 115 -3.36 -15.08 9.74
C GLU A 115 -3.09 -14.76 8.26
N LYS A 116 -3.33 -13.51 7.85
CA LYS A 116 -3.13 -13.06 6.47
C LYS A 116 -1.66 -13.03 6.06
N MET A 117 -0.78 -12.56 6.94
CA MET A 117 0.68 -12.56 6.71
C MET A 117 1.21 -13.98 6.50
N ALA A 118 0.75 -14.96 7.28
CA ALA A 118 1.18 -16.35 7.15
C ALA A 118 0.79 -16.95 5.77
N LEU A 119 -0.39 -16.60 5.23
CA LEU A 119 -0.79 -17.04 3.89
C LEU A 119 0.07 -16.41 2.80
N VAL A 120 0.26 -15.09 2.88
CA VAL A 120 1.07 -14.32 1.92
C VAL A 120 2.51 -14.81 1.87
N GLN A 121 3.10 -15.23 3.00
CA GLN A 121 4.46 -15.76 3.04
C GLN A 121 4.68 -16.98 2.14
N HIS A 122 3.63 -17.74 1.85
CA HIS A 122 3.72 -18.95 1.01
C HIS A 122 3.20 -18.74 -0.41
N GLU A 123 2.36 -17.72 -0.64
CA GLU A 123 1.68 -17.50 -1.91
C GLU A 123 2.26 -16.33 -2.73
N CYS A 124 2.90 -15.34 -2.11
CA CYS A 124 3.36 -14.16 -2.83
C CYS A 124 4.77 -14.28 -3.41
N VAL A 125 4.95 -13.68 -4.58
CA VAL A 125 6.26 -13.55 -5.26
C VAL A 125 6.85 -12.14 -5.19
N ALA A 126 6.08 -11.16 -4.70
CA ALA A 126 6.50 -9.78 -4.46
C ALA A 126 6.48 -9.46 -2.95
N ASN A 127 7.11 -8.35 -2.54
CA ASN A 127 6.98 -7.85 -1.18
C ASN A 127 5.55 -7.33 -0.95
N VAL A 128 4.98 -7.61 0.23
CA VAL A 128 3.62 -7.18 0.57
C VAL A 128 3.61 -6.48 1.92
N GLY A 129 3.06 -5.26 1.95
CA GLY A 129 2.70 -4.56 3.18
C GLY A 129 1.18 -4.58 3.39
N PHE A 130 0.71 -4.39 4.62
CA PHE A 130 -0.71 -4.50 4.96
C PHE A 130 -1.24 -3.27 5.66
N PHE A 131 -2.34 -2.72 5.14
CA PHE A 131 -3.22 -1.84 5.90
C PHE A 131 -4.17 -2.66 6.78
N ALA A 132 -4.67 -2.04 7.85
CA ALA A 132 -5.77 -2.57 8.65
C ALA A 132 -6.99 -1.63 8.65
N CYS A 133 -8.20 -2.18 8.71
CA CYS A 133 -9.38 -1.40 9.06
C CYS A 133 -9.25 -0.87 10.49
N LEU A 134 -9.93 0.24 10.78
CA LEU A 134 -9.94 0.81 12.13
C LEU A 134 -10.49 -0.18 13.17
N PRO A 135 -9.71 -0.57 14.20
CA PRO A 135 -10.25 -1.25 15.37
C PRO A 135 -10.99 -0.25 16.27
N THR A 136 -11.59 -0.73 17.36
CA THR A 136 -12.43 0.09 18.24
C THR A 136 -11.74 0.61 19.49
N THR A 137 -10.62 0.02 19.92
CA THR A 137 -9.91 0.41 21.15
C THR A 137 -8.46 0.77 20.88
N THR A 138 -7.89 1.65 21.70
CA THR A 138 -6.51 2.09 21.60
C THR A 138 -5.53 0.91 21.69
N GLU A 139 -5.79 -0.07 22.56
CA GLU A 139 -4.96 -1.28 22.70
C GLU A 139 -4.94 -2.10 21.41
N ALA A 140 -6.06 -2.19 20.71
CA ALA A 140 -6.14 -2.88 19.43
C ALA A 140 -5.39 -2.12 18.32
N PHE A 141 -5.39 -0.78 18.35
CA PHE A 141 -4.53 0.02 17.47
C PHE A 141 -3.04 -0.27 17.73
N HIS A 142 -2.61 -0.28 18.99
CA HIS A 142 -1.23 -0.64 19.36
C HIS A 142 -0.88 -2.06 18.93
N ALA A 143 -1.76 -3.03 19.19
CA ALA A 143 -1.52 -4.42 18.80
C ALA A 143 -1.39 -4.61 17.28
N LEU A 144 -2.10 -3.82 16.48
CA LEU A 144 -1.94 -3.81 15.02
C LEU A 144 -0.62 -3.17 14.59
N LYS A 145 -0.22 -2.05 15.21
CA LYS A 145 1.10 -1.43 14.99
C LYS A 145 2.23 -2.42 15.32
N ASP A 146 2.19 -3.05 16.48
CA ASP A 146 3.18 -4.04 16.91
C ASP A 146 3.20 -5.28 16.01
N GLY A 147 2.06 -5.57 15.36
CA GLY A 147 1.93 -6.60 14.34
C GLY A 147 2.49 -6.23 12.97
N GLY A 148 2.91 -4.98 12.75
CA GLY A 148 3.59 -4.55 11.52
C GLY A 148 2.70 -3.98 10.41
N VAL A 149 1.51 -3.45 10.73
CA VAL A 149 0.73 -2.72 9.71
C VAL A 149 1.48 -1.49 9.21
N VAL A 150 1.35 -1.18 7.92
CA VAL A 150 1.93 0.03 7.32
C VAL A 150 1.09 1.28 7.60
N GLY A 151 -0.17 1.09 7.99
CA GLY A 151 -1.12 2.13 8.32
C GLY A 151 -2.53 1.60 8.49
N PHE A 152 -3.48 2.51 8.67
CA PHE A 152 -4.90 2.20 8.79
C PHE A 152 -5.68 2.72 7.58
N LYS A 153 -6.79 2.06 7.24
CA LYS A 153 -7.74 2.50 6.23
C LYS A 153 -9.08 2.80 6.89
N VAL A 154 -9.64 3.96 6.56
CA VAL A 154 -11.02 4.33 6.87
C VAL A 154 -11.81 4.53 5.58
N PHE A 155 -13.07 4.09 5.61
CA PHE A 155 -14.04 4.29 4.55
C PHE A 155 -15.14 5.17 5.12
N LEU A 156 -15.27 6.42 4.63
CA LEU A 156 -16.30 7.34 5.12
C LEU A 156 -17.68 6.98 4.56
N HIS A 157 -17.71 6.42 3.34
CA HIS A 157 -18.87 5.73 2.79
C HIS A 157 -18.73 4.21 2.99
N HIS A 158 -19.83 3.53 3.35
CA HIS A 158 -19.85 2.11 3.77
C HIS A 158 -18.72 1.72 4.74
N PRO A 159 -18.71 2.25 5.98
CA PRO A 159 -17.63 2.00 6.93
C PRO A 159 -17.41 0.51 7.24
N LEU A 160 -16.16 0.07 7.13
CA LEU A 160 -15.71 -1.29 7.50
C LEU A 160 -15.13 -1.32 8.92
N THR A 161 -15.82 -0.68 9.86
CA THR A 161 -15.48 -0.57 11.27
C THR A 161 -16.75 -0.42 12.09
N ALA A 162 -16.68 -0.73 13.39
CA ALA A 162 -17.77 -0.48 14.33
C ALA A 162 -17.73 0.94 14.93
N LEU A 163 -16.70 1.73 14.63
CA LEU A 163 -16.65 3.14 14.99
C LEU A 163 -17.65 3.95 14.13
N ASP A 164 -18.36 4.87 14.75
CA ASP A 164 -19.18 5.85 14.04
C ASP A 164 -18.29 6.95 13.45
N VAL A 165 -17.78 6.72 12.24
CA VAL A 165 -16.86 7.64 11.55
C VAL A 165 -17.58 8.87 10.96
N ASP A 166 -18.91 8.93 11.04
CA ASP A 166 -19.70 10.12 10.69
C ASP A 166 -19.73 11.13 11.86
N ASP A 167 -19.47 10.70 13.09
CA ASP A 167 -19.22 11.59 14.22
C ASP A 167 -17.80 12.18 14.16
N ASP A 168 -17.72 13.50 13.98
CA ASP A 168 -16.46 14.25 13.95
C ASP A 168 -15.63 14.08 15.23
N ALA A 169 -16.25 13.89 16.40
CA ALA A 169 -15.53 13.62 17.64
C ALA A 169 -14.87 12.24 17.61
N VAL A 170 -15.53 11.22 17.05
CA VAL A 170 -14.94 9.89 16.84
C VAL A 170 -13.78 9.99 15.85
N LEU A 171 -13.99 10.64 14.71
CA LEU A 171 -12.97 10.76 13.68
C LEU A 171 -11.75 11.54 14.18
N ARG A 172 -11.93 12.62 14.97
CA ARG A 172 -10.83 13.32 15.64
C ARG A 172 -10.05 12.45 16.62
N ARG A 173 -10.73 11.57 17.37
CA ARG A 173 -10.04 10.60 18.26
C ARG A 173 -9.18 9.64 17.44
N VAL A 174 -9.70 9.11 16.33
CA VAL A 174 -8.94 8.24 15.42
C VAL A 174 -7.72 8.97 14.87
N LEU A 175 -7.87 10.21 14.38
CA LEU A 175 -6.77 11.03 13.88
C LEU A 175 -5.67 11.23 14.94
N THR A 176 -6.07 11.43 16.19
CA THR A 176 -5.14 11.58 17.33
C THR A 176 -4.39 10.29 17.61
N VAL A 177 -5.10 9.15 17.72
CA VAL A 177 -4.47 7.85 17.96
C VAL A 177 -3.48 7.49 16.84
N VAL A 178 -3.86 7.68 15.57
CA VAL A 178 -2.98 7.38 14.43
C VAL A 178 -1.72 8.27 14.43
N LYS A 179 -1.86 9.54 14.79
CA LYS A 179 -0.72 10.46 14.97
C LYS A 179 0.21 9.98 16.08
N ASP A 180 -0.32 9.63 17.25
CA ASP A 180 0.48 9.18 18.39
C ASP A 180 1.22 7.86 18.10
N LEU A 181 0.67 7.06 17.20
CA LEU A 181 1.30 5.85 16.69
C LEU A 181 2.33 6.10 15.57
N ASP A 182 2.45 7.33 15.07
CA ASP A 182 3.26 7.70 13.90
C ASP A 182 2.98 6.82 12.66
N LEU A 183 1.69 6.52 12.44
CA LEU A 183 1.24 5.75 11.28
C LEU A 183 0.45 6.62 10.31
N LEU A 184 0.26 6.11 9.10
CA LEU A 184 -0.56 6.73 8.06
C LEU A 184 -2.03 6.35 8.23
N LEU A 185 -2.95 7.30 8.05
CA LEU A 185 -4.37 7.02 7.80
C LEU A 185 -4.69 7.22 6.31
N ALA A 186 -4.96 6.12 5.62
CA ALA A 186 -5.54 6.11 4.28
C ALA A 186 -7.06 6.33 4.38
N ILE A 187 -7.63 7.17 3.53
CA ILE A 187 -9.03 7.61 3.63
C ILE A 187 -9.69 7.43 2.27
N HIS A 188 -10.75 6.63 2.21
CA HIS A 188 -11.71 6.69 1.10
C HIS A 188 -12.73 7.76 1.45
N ALA A 189 -12.61 8.91 0.78
CA ALA A 189 -13.25 10.15 1.18
C ALA A 189 -14.43 10.50 0.28
N GLU A 190 -15.58 9.87 0.51
CA GLU A 190 -16.85 10.27 -0.10
C GLU A 190 -17.88 10.59 0.99
N ASP A 191 -18.66 11.66 0.80
CA ASP A 191 -19.68 12.10 1.74
C ASP A 191 -20.89 11.16 1.72
N ARG A 192 -21.02 10.36 2.78
CA ARG A 192 -22.08 9.36 2.93
C ARG A 192 -23.49 9.95 2.78
N GLY A 193 -23.75 11.11 3.35
CA GLY A 193 -25.09 11.72 3.28
C GLY A 193 -25.51 12.09 1.86
N ILE A 194 -24.57 12.59 1.04
CA ILE A 194 -24.81 12.84 -0.39
C ILE A 194 -25.05 11.52 -1.13
N LEU A 195 -24.22 10.50 -0.90
CA LEU A 195 -24.32 9.21 -1.59
C LEU A 195 -25.61 8.48 -1.23
N ASP A 196 -25.93 8.32 0.06
CA ASP A 196 -27.13 7.65 0.54
C ASP A 196 -28.40 8.29 -0.06
N GLY A 197 -28.45 9.63 -0.13
CA GLY A 197 -29.56 10.35 -0.74
C GLY A 197 -29.69 10.13 -2.26
N LEU A 198 -28.58 10.07 -2.98
CA LEU A 198 -28.57 9.79 -4.41
C LEU A 198 -28.88 8.32 -4.70
N GLU A 199 -28.33 7.39 -3.94
CA GLU A 199 -28.65 5.97 -4.06
C GLU A 199 -30.14 5.71 -3.82
N ALA A 200 -30.73 6.30 -2.78
CA ALA A 200 -32.15 6.18 -2.51
C ALA A 200 -33.00 6.71 -3.68
N LYS A 201 -32.60 7.86 -4.25
CA LYS A 201 -33.27 8.43 -5.44
C LYS A 201 -33.18 7.48 -6.64
N PHE A 202 -31.99 7.01 -6.98
CA PHE A 202 -31.77 6.20 -8.19
C PHE A 202 -32.28 4.76 -8.06
N ARG A 203 -32.36 4.21 -6.85
CA ARG A 203 -33.03 2.91 -6.61
C ARG A 203 -34.53 2.94 -6.89
N ALA A 204 -35.15 4.11 -6.83
CA ALA A 204 -36.55 4.29 -7.20
C ALA A 204 -36.75 4.43 -8.72
N GLU A 205 -35.67 4.61 -9.49
CA GLU A 205 -35.69 4.63 -10.95
C GLU A 205 -35.56 3.21 -11.52
N THR A 206 -35.94 3.00 -12.78
CA THR A 206 -35.86 1.69 -13.45
C THR A 206 -34.52 1.44 -14.16
N ASP A 207 -33.67 2.46 -14.27
CA ASP A 207 -32.34 2.36 -14.88
C ASP A 207 -31.39 1.63 -13.92
N THR A 208 -30.95 0.43 -14.30
CA THR A 208 -29.97 -0.38 -13.56
C THR A 208 -28.61 -0.41 -14.23
N SER A 209 -28.38 0.47 -15.22
CA SER A 209 -27.11 0.50 -15.94
C SER A 209 -25.94 0.93 -15.04
N PRO A 210 -24.70 0.49 -15.34
CA PRO A 210 -23.50 0.89 -14.58
C PRO A 210 -23.29 2.42 -14.51
N ARG A 211 -23.87 3.19 -15.43
CA ARG A 211 -23.79 4.66 -15.43
C ARG A 211 -24.48 5.28 -14.22
N VAL A 212 -25.45 4.58 -13.63
CA VAL A 212 -26.14 5.03 -12.43
C VAL A 212 -25.18 5.14 -11.25
N HIS A 213 -24.19 4.24 -11.15
CA HIS A 213 -23.13 4.34 -10.15
C HIS A 213 -22.39 5.69 -10.24
N SER A 214 -21.97 6.12 -11.44
CA SER A 214 -21.32 7.43 -11.59
C SER A 214 -22.24 8.61 -11.23
N LYS A 215 -23.57 8.45 -11.35
CA LYS A 215 -24.54 9.47 -10.93
C LYS A 215 -24.74 9.50 -9.42
N THR A 216 -24.59 8.37 -8.73
CA THR A 216 -24.66 8.29 -7.26
C THR A 216 -23.38 8.75 -6.56
N HIS A 217 -22.25 8.76 -7.28
CA HIS A 217 -20.93 9.20 -6.79
C HIS A 217 -20.42 10.49 -7.49
N PRO A 218 -21.11 11.64 -7.37
CA PRO A 218 -20.67 12.87 -8.03
C PRO A 218 -19.42 13.45 -7.34
N PRO A 219 -18.51 14.13 -8.07
CA PRO A 219 -17.27 14.68 -7.50
C PRO A 219 -17.46 15.59 -6.27
N ARG A 220 -18.62 16.26 -6.14
CA ARG A 220 -18.94 17.08 -4.96
C ARG A 220 -18.98 16.30 -3.65
N ALA A 221 -19.31 15.00 -3.69
CA ALA A 221 -19.33 14.15 -2.51
C ALA A 221 -17.90 13.90 -2.01
N GLU A 222 -16.97 13.65 -2.92
CA GLU A 222 -15.56 13.51 -2.62
C GLU A 222 -14.98 14.81 -2.04
N THR A 223 -15.17 15.92 -2.76
CA THR A 223 -14.68 17.24 -2.33
C THR A 223 -15.17 17.60 -0.92
N ARG A 224 -16.44 17.35 -0.62
CA ARG A 224 -17.02 17.64 0.71
C ARG A 224 -16.37 16.79 1.81
N ALA A 225 -16.16 15.50 1.55
CA ALA A 225 -15.52 14.61 2.53
C ALA A 225 -14.04 14.97 2.77
N VAL A 226 -13.28 15.29 1.71
CA VAL A 226 -11.90 15.78 1.84
C VAL A 226 -11.86 17.07 2.67
N GLN A 227 -12.72 18.04 2.37
CA GLN A 227 -12.82 19.29 3.13
C GLN A 227 -13.17 19.06 4.61
N ARG A 228 -14.14 18.16 4.89
CA ARG A 228 -14.50 17.78 6.25
C ARG A 228 -13.28 17.27 7.01
N VAL A 229 -12.56 16.28 6.47
CA VAL A 229 -11.37 15.71 7.12
C VAL A 229 -10.28 16.77 7.33
N LEU A 230 -10.01 17.61 6.34
CA LEU A 230 -9.03 18.70 6.46
C LEU A 230 -9.42 19.73 7.55
N GLY A 231 -10.72 19.95 7.79
CA GLY A 231 -11.19 20.75 8.93
C GLY A 231 -10.90 20.11 10.29
N LEU A 232 -10.87 18.78 10.35
CA LEU A 232 -10.66 18.03 11.59
C LEU A 232 -9.19 17.88 12.00
N ILE A 233 -8.23 18.06 11.09
CA ILE A 233 -6.81 17.87 11.43
C ILE A 233 -6.18 19.03 12.21
N HIS A 234 -6.87 20.17 12.33
CA HIS A 234 -6.34 21.32 13.05
C HIS A 234 -6.02 20.97 14.52
N GLY A 235 -4.78 21.26 14.94
CA GLY A 235 -4.23 20.92 16.26
C GLY A 235 -3.71 19.48 16.40
N ILE A 236 -3.94 18.61 15.41
CA ILE A 236 -3.49 17.20 15.44
C ILE A 236 -2.27 17.02 14.52
N ASN A 237 -2.33 17.47 13.27
CA ASN A 237 -1.30 17.25 12.24
C ASN A 237 -0.91 15.75 12.03
N PRO A 238 -1.88 14.86 11.72
CA PRO A 238 -1.62 13.45 11.43
C PRO A 238 -1.08 13.24 9.99
N ARG A 239 -0.49 12.08 9.73
CA ARG A 239 -0.11 11.66 8.37
C ARG A 239 -1.34 11.08 7.67
N LEU A 240 -1.79 11.74 6.59
CA LEU A 240 -2.97 11.32 5.81
C LEU A 240 -2.62 10.96 4.37
N HIS A 241 -3.40 10.05 3.79
CA HIS A 241 -3.42 9.78 2.36
C HIS A 241 -4.88 9.63 1.91
N PHE A 242 -5.35 10.54 1.04
CA PHE A 242 -6.66 10.40 0.41
C PHE A 242 -6.51 9.48 -0.81
N CYS A 243 -7.33 8.43 -0.87
CA CYS A 243 -7.33 7.44 -1.96
C CYS A 243 -8.68 7.40 -2.66
#